data_AF-A0A9Y2JIC1-F1
#
_entry.id   AF-A0A9Y2JIC1-F1
#
_cell.length_a   1.000
_cell.length_b   1.000
_cell.length_c   1.000
_cell.angle_alpha   90.00
_cell.angle_beta   90.00
_cell.angle_gamma   90.00
#
_symmetry.space_group_name_H-M   'P 1'
#
loop_
_entity.id
_entity.type
_entity.pdbx_description
1 polymer ?
#
loop_
_entity_poly.entity_id
_entity_poly.type
_entity_poly.pdbx_seq_one_letter_code
_entity_poly.pdbx_strand_id
1 'polypeptide(L)'
;MAESSGSNDAGFRRRPEPRWAFPRPGRGRLPGPSAREPAVDLYRVVAVVVVVLGHWLAASVTYTGGRFADENVLAALPWTRWLTWVFQVIPVFFLVAGYGGAASWTRWPGGWADWLRHRLTGVAGPVTAYVVAMLVAAEILRWCGASGAQLAYGAWAVALHLWFLPVYLVLVLLTPAAAALQRRWAAAPVLPAVAVVLVDALSLTGLVPVLGWANYLLGWGAVFQLGIAWHAGVFSGRRPLVLAGGALGVLAVLVWLGPYPVSMVGVPGEAVRNTSPPNAALLAFAAVQAGLLVSAAPAVTARIRRRSARANASVLAVYLWHMVPVVVVALVGYPPGLFPQPHAGSPGWWAFRVPWLLLLAVVMAAGLALLAAARRVTARWWPVVGVRRWAGPVLLVGVGVMAFALFRFAVHGFAPDGRFPAGTALLYLAGVGLVGIGSLPARGGTAAERPLVTSIGAERLRRLRTSGGFVERSSDRGKENEVASLIPRTKVKLPAVSDWFDLAWPFGERYPVRIEETAADGKYTVRAELPGFDPEKGVHVSAGAGSLTISAEREATSERKGRSEFRYGSFSRTVSLPEGAETAKIAATYANGILEVTVPYEERETGEQVEVPITKN
;
A
#
# COMPACT_ATOMS: atom_id res chain seq x y z
N MET A 1 26.86 -75.21 -0.65
CA MET A 1 26.59 -74.19 0.38
C MET A 1 26.24 -72.89 -0.31
N ALA A 2 24.98 -72.47 -0.13
CA ALA A 2 24.42 -71.16 -0.48
C ALA A 2 25.14 -70.05 0.33
N GLU A 3 25.11 -68.75 0.01
CA GLU A 3 24.00 -67.92 -0.44
C GLU A 3 24.47 -66.73 -1.32
N SER A 4 23.70 -66.49 -2.38
CA SER A 4 23.67 -65.25 -3.16
C SER A 4 22.71 -64.25 -2.50
N SER A 5 23.13 -63.00 -2.25
CA SER A 5 22.19 -61.90 -1.96
C SER A 5 22.09 -60.98 -3.18
N GLY A 6 20.97 -61.12 -3.89
CA GLY A 6 20.64 -60.34 -5.07
C GLY A 6 20.23 -58.91 -4.73
N SER A 7 20.78 -57.96 -5.50
CA SER A 7 20.33 -56.57 -5.56
C SER A 7 18.95 -56.50 -6.20
N ASN A 8 17.93 -56.18 -5.41
CA ASN A 8 16.57 -55.96 -5.91
C ASN A 8 16.43 -54.48 -6.31
N ASP A 9 16.90 -54.15 -7.51
CA ASP A 9 16.75 -52.82 -8.11
C ASP A 9 15.35 -52.69 -8.74
N ALA A 10 14.34 -52.48 -7.90
CA ALA A 10 12.98 -52.20 -8.34
C ALA A 10 12.90 -50.76 -8.87
N GLY A 11 13.03 -50.63 -10.19
CA GLY A 11 12.89 -49.37 -10.93
C GLY A 11 11.56 -48.66 -10.68
N PHE A 12 11.56 -47.70 -9.76
CA PHE A 12 10.48 -46.74 -9.58
C PHE A 12 10.49 -45.76 -10.76
N ARG A 13 9.82 -46.12 -11.87
CA ARG A 13 9.55 -45.20 -12.98
C ARG A 13 8.84 -43.97 -12.43
N ARG A 14 9.56 -42.85 -12.33
CA ARG A 14 9.01 -41.56 -11.91
C ARG A 14 7.94 -41.14 -12.91
N ARG A 15 6.71 -40.90 -12.43
CA ARG A 15 5.65 -40.31 -13.26
C ARG A 15 6.15 -38.97 -13.83
N PRO A 16 5.90 -38.66 -15.12
CA PRO A 16 6.17 -37.34 -15.66
C PRO A 16 5.32 -36.32 -14.90
N GLU A 17 5.97 -35.27 -14.39
CA GLU A 17 5.29 -34.21 -13.66
C GLU A 17 4.41 -33.36 -14.60
N PRO A 18 3.30 -32.81 -14.11
CA PRO A 18 2.47 -31.95 -14.92
C PRO A 18 3.24 -30.67 -15.30
N ARG A 19 3.10 -30.24 -16.55
CA ARG A 19 3.85 -29.13 -17.17
C ARG A 19 3.74 -27.76 -16.47
N TRP A 20 2.83 -27.62 -15.49
CA TRP A 20 2.68 -26.40 -14.68
C TRP A 20 3.58 -26.38 -13.42
N ALA A 21 4.31 -27.45 -13.10
CA ALA A 21 5.15 -27.52 -11.91
C ALA A 21 6.42 -26.66 -12.02
N PHE A 22 6.63 -25.77 -11.05
CA PHE A 22 7.84 -24.95 -10.96
C PHE A 22 9.11 -25.81 -10.74
N PRO A 23 10.29 -25.40 -11.24
CA PRO A 23 11.53 -26.17 -11.15
C PRO A 23 11.92 -26.57 -9.71
N ARG A 24 12.44 -27.79 -9.52
CA ARG A 24 12.88 -28.31 -8.21
C ARG A 24 14.10 -27.56 -7.64
N PRO A 25 14.24 -27.48 -6.29
CA PRO A 25 15.35 -26.81 -5.63
C PRO A 25 16.59 -27.70 -5.71
N GLY A 26 17.53 -27.36 -6.57
CA GLY A 26 18.80 -28.09 -6.71
C GLY A 26 19.46 -27.88 -8.07
N ARG A 27 18.67 -27.79 -9.14
CA ARG A 27 19.14 -27.39 -10.48
C ARG A 27 18.57 -26.02 -10.82
N GLY A 28 19.39 -24.98 -10.72
CA GLY A 28 19.02 -23.65 -11.21
C GLY A 28 19.04 -22.50 -10.19
N ARG A 29 20.05 -22.46 -9.32
CA ARG A 29 20.31 -21.31 -8.44
C ARG A 29 21.00 -20.18 -9.22
N LEU A 30 20.75 -18.92 -8.83
CA LEU A 30 21.43 -17.75 -9.42
C LEU A 30 22.91 -17.75 -8.99
N PRO A 31 23.86 -17.44 -9.88
CA PRO A 31 25.21 -17.09 -9.46
C PRO A 31 25.14 -15.79 -8.67
N GLY A 32 25.53 -15.81 -7.40
CA GLY A 32 25.48 -14.67 -6.50
C GLY A 32 26.16 -14.99 -5.17
N PRO A 33 26.66 -13.96 -4.44
CA PRO A 33 27.37 -14.18 -3.19
C PRO A 33 26.48 -14.88 -2.14
N SER A 34 27.05 -15.84 -1.41
CA SER A 34 26.37 -16.55 -0.32
C SER A 34 26.18 -15.68 0.93
N ALA A 35 26.99 -14.62 1.05
CA ALA A 35 27.00 -13.68 2.17
C ALA A 35 25.88 -12.63 2.05
N ARG A 36 25.33 -12.24 3.20
CA ARG A 36 24.31 -11.17 3.32
C ARG A 36 24.95 -9.82 3.04
N GLU A 37 24.39 -9.04 2.12
CA GLU A 37 24.83 -7.68 1.78
C GLU A 37 24.36 -6.65 2.83
N PRO A 38 25.24 -6.09 3.68
CA PRO A 38 24.85 -5.18 4.76
C PRO A 38 24.26 -3.85 4.28
N ALA A 39 24.67 -3.36 3.10
CA ALA A 39 24.13 -2.13 2.51
C ALA A 39 22.63 -2.23 2.26
N VAL A 40 22.13 -3.41 1.83
CA VAL A 40 20.70 -3.66 1.58
C VAL A 40 19.86 -3.47 2.84
N ASP A 41 20.36 -3.92 4.00
CA ASP A 41 19.68 -3.73 5.29
C ASP A 41 19.66 -2.25 5.68
N LEU A 42 20.78 -1.52 5.48
CA LEU A 42 20.82 -0.09 5.76
C LEU A 42 19.85 0.68 4.86
N TYR A 43 19.87 0.44 3.55
CA TYR A 43 19.01 1.14 2.60
C TYR A 43 17.54 0.98 2.95
N ARG A 44 17.14 -0.20 3.43
CA ARG A 44 15.78 -0.43 3.93
C ARG A 44 15.48 0.39 5.17
N VAL A 45 16.39 0.43 6.15
CA VAL A 45 16.22 1.21 7.38
C VAL A 45 16.13 2.71 7.06
N VAL A 46 17.04 3.22 6.24
CA VAL A 46 17.06 4.63 5.82
C VAL A 46 15.80 4.98 5.05
N ALA A 47 15.36 4.13 4.11
CA ALA A 47 14.11 4.35 3.37
C ALA A 47 12.91 4.42 4.32
N VAL A 48 12.81 3.57 5.36
CA VAL A 48 11.74 3.71 6.37
C VAL A 48 11.84 5.03 7.11
N VAL A 49 13.02 5.44 7.56
CA VAL A 49 13.17 6.70 8.30
C VAL A 49 12.78 7.89 7.42
N VAL A 50 13.24 7.92 6.17
CA VAL A 50 12.92 8.98 5.21
C VAL A 50 11.42 9.04 4.92
N VAL A 51 10.75 7.91 4.66
CA VAL A 51 9.30 7.93 4.40
C VAL A 51 8.49 8.38 5.62
N VAL A 52 8.90 7.97 6.83
CA VAL A 52 8.26 8.40 8.08
C VAL A 52 8.37 9.90 8.25
N LEU A 53 9.58 10.45 8.10
CA LEU A 53 9.80 11.90 8.18
C LEU A 53 9.02 12.65 7.10
N GLY A 54 9.00 12.12 5.87
CA GLY A 54 8.24 12.68 4.76
C GLY A 54 6.74 12.76 5.06
N HIS A 55 6.14 11.65 5.52
CA HIS A 55 4.73 11.64 5.90
C HIS A 55 4.43 12.56 7.09
N TRP A 56 5.29 12.60 8.11
CA TRP A 56 5.08 13.48 9.27
C TRP A 56 5.23 14.97 8.94
N LEU A 57 6.10 15.30 7.98
CA LEU A 57 6.28 16.66 7.49
C LEU A 57 5.14 17.07 6.55
N ALA A 58 4.69 16.16 5.68
CA ALA A 58 3.62 16.41 4.72
C ALA A 58 2.22 16.35 5.35
N ALA A 59 2.06 15.67 6.49
CA ALA A 59 0.81 15.66 7.24
C ALA A 59 0.50 17.07 7.76
N SER A 60 -0.34 17.82 7.03
CA SER A 60 -0.90 19.10 7.46
C SER A 60 -2.38 18.90 7.65
N VAL A 61 -2.79 18.98 8.92
CA VAL A 61 -4.18 18.77 9.33
C VAL A 61 -4.63 20.06 9.99
N THR A 62 -5.76 20.59 9.55
CA THR A 62 -6.43 21.72 10.21
C THR A 62 -7.74 21.24 10.82
N TYR A 63 -8.20 21.96 11.85
CA TYR A 63 -9.45 21.66 12.55
C TYR A 63 -10.28 22.91 12.70
N THR A 64 -11.43 22.93 12.03
CA THR A 64 -12.34 24.06 11.96
C THR A 64 -13.78 23.57 12.02
N GLY A 65 -14.63 24.20 12.83
CA GLY A 65 -16.07 23.88 12.88
C GLY A 65 -16.38 22.42 13.25
N GLY A 66 -15.58 21.80 14.13
CA GLY A 66 -15.79 20.41 14.55
C GLY A 66 -15.24 19.35 13.58
N ARG A 67 -14.61 19.75 12.48
CA ARG A 67 -14.14 18.85 11.42
C ARG A 67 -12.65 19.03 11.14
N PHE A 68 -12.02 17.93 10.79
CA PHE A 68 -10.67 17.94 10.23
C PHE A 68 -10.72 18.23 8.75
N ALA A 69 -9.90 19.17 8.29
CA ALA A 69 -9.65 19.42 6.88
C ALA A 69 -8.21 19.01 6.54
N ASP A 70 -8.07 18.40 5.36
CA ASP A 70 -6.76 18.04 4.81
C ASP A 70 -6.22 19.22 4.01
N GLU A 71 -5.05 19.70 4.38
CA GLU A 71 -4.26 20.60 3.53
C GLU A 71 -3.16 19.80 2.83
N ASN A 72 -3.18 19.77 1.51
CA ASN A 72 -2.08 19.17 0.76
C ASN A 72 -0.93 20.16 0.63
N VAL A 73 0.15 19.94 1.39
CA VAL A 73 1.34 20.80 1.39
C VAL A 73 1.99 20.94 0.01
N LEU A 74 1.96 19.88 -0.82
CA LEU A 74 2.55 19.89 -2.16
C LEU A 74 1.72 20.71 -3.17
N ALA A 75 0.41 20.80 -2.93
CA ALA A 75 -0.47 21.69 -3.67
C ALA A 75 -0.28 23.14 -3.20
N ALA A 76 -0.28 23.36 -1.88
CA ALA A 76 -0.15 24.67 -1.26
C ALA A 76 1.22 25.33 -1.49
N LEU A 77 2.31 24.55 -1.55
CA LEU A 77 3.67 25.04 -1.74
C LEU A 77 4.33 24.34 -2.94
N PRO A 78 4.13 24.83 -4.18
CA PRO A 78 4.58 24.15 -5.40
C PRO A 78 6.08 23.82 -5.44
N TRP A 79 6.94 24.66 -4.84
CA TRP A 79 8.38 24.40 -4.78
C TRP A 79 8.73 23.12 -3.99
N THR A 80 7.87 22.69 -3.06
CA THR A 80 8.07 21.47 -2.27
C THR A 80 7.92 20.20 -3.11
N ARG A 81 7.36 20.29 -4.33
CA ARG A 81 7.27 19.16 -5.27
C ARG A 81 8.66 18.60 -5.61
N TRP A 82 9.71 19.41 -5.61
CA TRP A 82 11.09 18.95 -5.75
C TRP A 82 11.58 18.10 -4.58
N LEU A 83 11.07 18.33 -3.36
CA LEU A 83 11.43 17.53 -2.18
C LEU A 83 10.98 16.08 -2.33
N THR A 84 9.99 15.80 -3.18
CA THR A 84 9.55 14.43 -3.47
C THR A 84 10.68 13.58 -4.07
N TRP A 85 11.70 14.16 -4.69
CA TRP A 85 12.86 13.40 -5.21
C TRP A 85 13.71 12.81 -4.08
N VAL A 86 13.67 13.42 -2.90
CA VAL A 86 14.35 12.92 -1.70
C VAL A 86 13.44 11.96 -0.93
N PHE A 87 12.17 12.34 -0.73
CA PHE A 87 11.23 11.58 0.09
C PHE A 87 10.59 10.38 -0.61
N GLN A 88 10.60 10.34 -1.94
CA GLN A 88 10.08 9.20 -2.70
C GLN A 88 11.06 8.03 -2.66
N VAL A 89 10.88 7.17 -1.67
CA VAL A 89 11.80 6.05 -1.37
C VAL A 89 11.19 4.67 -1.65
N ILE A 90 9.95 4.62 -2.16
CA ILE A 90 9.30 3.35 -2.54
C ILE A 90 10.13 2.54 -3.56
N PRO A 91 10.78 3.15 -4.57
CA PRO A 91 11.66 2.38 -5.45
C PRO A 91 12.80 1.67 -4.70
N VAL A 92 13.39 2.33 -3.70
CA VAL A 92 14.43 1.74 -2.85
C VAL A 92 13.92 0.48 -2.15
N PHE A 93 12.68 0.50 -1.64
CA PHE A 93 12.05 -0.67 -1.01
C PHE A 93 11.92 -1.86 -1.96
N PHE A 94 11.42 -1.64 -3.18
CA PHE A 94 11.25 -2.74 -4.14
C PHE A 94 12.60 -3.26 -4.64
N LEU A 95 13.59 -2.40 -4.81
CA LEU A 95 14.96 -2.79 -5.15
C LEU A 95 15.56 -3.74 -4.08
N VAL A 96 15.53 -3.32 -2.80
CA VAL A 96 16.07 -4.15 -1.70
C VAL A 96 15.21 -5.38 -1.44
N ALA A 97 13.90 -5.32 -1.71
CA ALA A 97 13.00 -6.46 -1.62
C ALA A 97 13.32 -7.51 -2.69
N GLY A 98 13.60 -7.07 -3.94
CA GLY A 98 14.03 -7.92 -5.04
C GLY A 98 15.34 -8.64 -4.73
N TYR A 99 16.36 -7.88 -4.29
CA TYR A 99 17.65 -8.44 -3.87
C TYR A 99 17.46 -9.47 -2.74
N GLY A 100 16.75 -9.10 -1.67
CA GLY A 100 16.52 -9.97 -0.52
C GLY A 100 15.62 -11.18 -0.85
N GLY A 101 14.72 -11.05 -1.81
CA GLY A 101 13.92 -12.14 -2.39
C GLY A 101 14.82 -13.17 -3.07
N ALA A 102 15.64 -12.72 -4.01
CA ALA A 102 16.60 -13.55 -4.74
C ALA A 102 17.61 -14.23 -3.82
N ALA A 103 18.19 -13.49 -2.87
CA ALA A 103 19.18 -14.02 -1.91
C ALA A 103 18.60 -15.09 -0.97
N SER A 104 17.33 -14.92 -0.56
CA SER A 104 16.63 -15.90 0.27
C SER A 104 16.25 -17.14 -0.54
N TRP A 105 15.74 -16.96 -1.76
CA TRP A 105 15.37 -18.06 -2.66
C TRP A 105 16.59 -18.92 -3.03
N THR A 106 17.71 -18.27 -3.36
CA THR A 106 18.97 -18.94 -3.75
C THR A 106 19.54 -19.82 -2.64
N ARG A 107 19.31 -19.47 -1.36
CA ARG A 107 19.81 -20.23 -0.20
C ARG A 107 18.82 -21.27 0.31
N TRP A 108 17.54 -21.21 -0.08
CA TRP A 108 16.51 -22.07 0.48
C TRP A 108 16.68 -23.54 0.03
N PRO A 109 16.67 -24.51 0.96
CA PRO A 109 16.84 -25.92 0.64
C PRO A 109 15.53 -26.62 0.22
N GLY A 110 14.38 -26.13 0.68
CA GLY A 110 13.07 -26.77 0.50
C GLY A 110 12.31 -26.33 -0.76
N GLY A 111 11.04 -26.74 -0.85
CA GLY A 111 10.16 -26.39 -1.97
C GLY A 111 9.71 -24.93 -1.99
N TRP A 112 9.15 -24.50 -3.13
CA TRP A 112 8.65 -23.12 -3.30
C TRP A 112 7.57 -22.75 -2.28
N ALA A 113 6.67 -23.67 -1.96
CA ALA A 113 5.56 -23.44 -1.04
C ALA A 113 6.06 -23.24 0.41
N ASP A 114 7.08 -24.00 0.81
CA ASP A 114 7.71 -23.87 2.13
C ASP A 114 8.48 -22.56 2.24
N TRP A 115 9.22 -22.20 1.19
CA TRP A 115 9.91 -20.91 1.11
C TRP A 115 8.93 -19.74 1.22
N LEU A 116 7.88 -19.76 0.39
CA LEU A 116 6.90 -18.70 0.34
C LEU A 116 6.20 -18.54 1.69
N ARG A 117 5.80 -19.65 2.31
CA ARG A 117 5.22 -19.65 3.66
C ARG A 117 6.17 -19.04 4.68
N HIS A 118 7.42 -19.45 4.70
CA HIS A 118 8.43 -18.88 5.61
C HIS A 118 8.53 -17.35 5.45
N ARG A 119 8.55 -16.85 4.21
CA ARG A 119 8.56 -15.41 3.92
C ARG A 119 7.29 -14.70 4.38
N LEU A 120 6.14 -15.29 4.12
CA LEU A 120 4.85 -14.70 4.45
C LEU A 120 4.59 -14.69 5.96
N THR A 121 5.02 -15.71 6.70
CA THR A 121 4.85 -15.73 8.17
C THR A 121 5.57 -14.57 8.86
N GLY A 122 6.71 -14.12 8.32
CA GLY A 122 7.43 -12.96 8.83
C GLY A 122 6.71 -11.61 8.62
N VAL A 123 5.72 -11.57 7.72
CA VAL A 123 4.97 -10.36 7.36
C VAL A 123 3.56 -10.42 7.93
N ALA A 124 2.88 -11.56 7.79
CA ALA A 124 1.49 -11.74 8.19
C ALA A 124 1.27 -11.51 9.70
N GLY A 125 2.20 -11.94 10.56
CA GLY A 125 2.09 -11.73 12.00
C GLY A 125 2.02 -10.24 12.39
N PRO A 126 3.06 -9.44 12.10
CA PRO A 126 3.06 -8.00 12.41
C PRO A 126 1.90 -7.23 11.75
N VAL A 127 1.55 -7.57 10.51
CA VAL A 127 0.43 -6.93 9.79
C VAL A 127 -0.91 -7.27 10.44
N THR A 128 -1.11 -8.53 10.85
CA THR A 128 -2.33 -8.96 11.55
C THR A 128 -2.47 -8.26 12.88
N ALA A 129 -1.39 -8.17 13.66
CA ALA A 129 -1.39 -7.44 14.92
C ALA A 129 -1.78 -5.97 14.71
N TYR A 130 -1.27 -5.33 13.66
CA TYR A 130 -1.63 -3.97 13.30
C TYR A 130 -3.11 -3.84 12.90
N VAL A 131 -3.59 -4.65 11.95
CA VAL A 131 -4.98 -4.64 11.47
C VAL A 131 -5.95 -4.84 12.63
N VAL A 132 -5.72 -5.84 13.49
CA VAL A 132 -6.57 -6.10 14.66
C VAL A 132 -6.55 -4.92 15.62
N ALA A 133 -5.37 -4.35 15.91
CA ALA A 133 -5.27 -3.20 16.80
C ALA A 133 -6.02 -1.97 16.26
N MET A 134 -5.95 -1.69 14.96
CA MET A 134 -6.66 -0.56 14.36
C MET A 134 -8.17 -0.78 14.33
N LEU A 135 -8.64 -2.00 14.05
CA LEU A 135 -10.06 -2.37 14.12
C LEU A 135 -10.61 -2.20 15.54
N VAL A 136 -9.87 -2.66 16.56
CA VAL A 136 -10.26 -2.49 17.97
C VAL A 136 -10.24 -1.02 18.38
N ALA A 137 -9.21 -0.26 18.00
CA ALA A 137 -9.11 1.16 18.30
C ALA A 137 -10.27 1.96 17.69
N ALA A 138 -10.65 1.67 16.44
CA ALA A 138 -11.79 2.31 15.79
C ALA A 138 -13.10 2.05 16.54
N GLU A 139 -13.35 0.83 17.02
CA GLU A 139 -14.54 0.51 17.81
C GLU A 139 -14.54 1.16 19.20
N ILE A 140 -13.39 1.20 19.88
CA ILE A 140 -13.26 1.91 21.15
C ILE A 140 -13.60 3.39 20.98
N LEU A 141 -13.02 4.05 19.96
CA LEU A 141 -13.30 5.45 19.67
C LEU A 141 -14.78 5.69 19.34
N ARG A 142 -15.42 4.75 18.61
CA ARG A 142 -16.86 4.78 18.35
C ARG A 142 -17.70 4.69 19.63
N TRP A 143 -17.31 3.83 20.58
CA TRP A 143 -17.99 3.72 21.87
C TRP A 143 -17.75 4.94 22.77
N CYS A 144 -16.60 5.60 22.63
CA CYS A 144 -16.29 6.86 23.30
C CYS A 144 -16.98 8.08 22.67
N GLY A 145 -17.83 7.90 21.65
CA GLY A 145 -18.63 8.98 21.05
C GLY A 145 -17.95 9.76 19.93
N ALA A 146 -16.87 9.25 19.33
CA ALA A 146 -16.29 9.87 18.14
C ALA A 146 -17.30 9.91 16.99
N SER A 147 -17.40 11.04 16.28
CA SER A 147 -18.32 11.17 15.15
C SER A 147 -17.97 10.22 14.00
N GLY A 148 -18.96 9.80 13.23
CA GLY A 148 -18.75 8.89 12.08
C GLY A 148 -17.74 9.43 11.07
N ALA A 149 -17.73 10.75 10.84
CA ALA A 149 -16.77 11.42 9.95
C ALA A 149 -15.34 11.38 10.50
N GLN A 150 -15.14 11.69 11.79
CA GLN A 150 -13.82 11.62 12.43
C GLN A 150 -13.27 10.19 12.43
N LEU A 151 -14.12 9.19 12.70
CA LEU A 151 -13.76 7.79 12.63
C LEU A 151 -13.37 7.37 11.22
N ALA A 152 -14.20 7.70 10.22
CA ALA A 152 -13.93 7.34 8.83
C ALA A 152 -12.61 7.92 8.33
N TYR A 153 -12.34 9.19 8.64
CA TYR A 153 -11.11 9.87 8.26
C TYR A 153 -9.90 9.32 9.01
N GLY A 154 -9.92 9.28 10.34
CA GLY A 154 -8.78 8.82 11.15
C GLY A 154 -8.44 7.34 10.89
N ALA A 155 -9.46 6.49 10.76
CA ALA A 155 -9.29 5.07 10.44
C ALA A 155 -8.80 4.83 9.00
N TRP A 156 -9.10 5.74 8.07
CA TRP A 156 -8.54 5.70 6.71
C TRP A 156 -7.10 6.20 6.67
N ALA A 157 -6.78 7.30 7.36
CA ALA A 157 -5.44 7.87 7.39
C ALA A 157 -4.40 6.86 7.90
N VAL A 158 -4.74 6.08 8.93
CA VAL A 158 -3.87 4.99 9.41
C VAL A 158 -3.88 3.78 8.47
N ALA A 159 -4.93 3.52 7.69
CA ALA A 159 -4.95 2.39 6.76
C ALA A 159 -4.23 2.68 5.43
N LEU A 160 -4.17 3.94 5.01
CA LEU A 160 -3.75 4.38 3.68
C LEU A 160 -2.44 3.73 3.25
N HIS A 161 -1.42 3.78 4.10
CA HIS A 161 -0.09 3.26 3.82
C HIS A 161 -0.08 1.72 3.59
N LEU A 162 -1.15 0.97 3.87
CA LEU A 162 -1.17 -0.48 3.59
C LEU A 162 -1.20 -0.82 2.10
N TRP A 163 -1.47 0.13 1.21
CA TRP A 163 -1.65 -0.11 -0.23
C TRP A 163 -0.48 -0.81 -0.92
N PHE A 164 0.75 -0.54 -0.47
CA PHE A 164 1.96 -1.11 -1.06
C PHE A 164 2.11 -2.62 -0.73
N LEU A 165 1.46 -3.08 0.34
CA LEU A 165 1.64 -4.43 0.88
C LEU A 165 1.01 -5.49 -0.02
N PRO A 166 -0.21 -5.33 -0.57
CA PRO A 166 -0.74 -6.17 -1.63
C PRO A 166 0.23 -6.39 -2.79
N VAL A 167 0.82 -5.32 -3.33
CA VAL A 167 1.79 -5.39 -4.43
C VAL A 167 3.03 -6.16 -4.00
N TYR A 168 3.58 -5.85 -2.82
CA TYR A 168 4.71 -6.57 -2.26
C TYR A 168 4.44 -8.07 -2.10
N LEU A 169 3.26 -8.46 -1.62
CA LEU A 169 2.88 -9.88 -1.47
C LEU A 169 2.85 -10.61 -2.81
N VAL A 170 2.32 -9.97 -3.86
CA VAL A 170 2.32 -10.53 -5.22
C VAL A 170 3.75 -10.64 -5.77
N LEU A 171 4.61 -9.65 -5.57
CA LEU A 171 6.01 -9.73 -6.02
C LEU A 171 6.83 -10.79 -5.26
N VAL A 172 6.58 -10.97 -3.96
CA VAL A 172 7.16 -12.07 -3.18
C VAL A 172 6.71 -13.42 -3.75
N LEU A 173 5.43 -13.57 -4.10
CA LEU A 173 4.92 -14.76 -4.77
C LEU A 173 5.61 -15.00 -6.13
N LEU A 174 5.84 -13.95 -6.91
CA LEU A 174 6.49 -14.03 -8.23
C LEU A 174 8.01 -14.22 -8.18
N THR A 175 8.63 -14.12 -6.99
CA THR A 175 10.10 -14.17 -6.84
C THR A 175 10.77 -15.39 -7.48
N PRO A 176 10.27 -16.64 -7.35
CA PRO A 176 10.89 -17.80 -8.00
C PRO A 176 10.87 -17.70 -9.53
N ALA A 177 9.76 -17.22 -10.12
CA ALA A 177 9.63 -17.04 -11.56
C ALA A 177 10.53 -15.90 -12.07
N ALA A 178 10.55 -14.77 -11.36
CA ALA A 178 11.40 -13.62 -11.64
C ALA A 178 12.90 -13.97 -11.56
N ALA A 179 13.31 -14.78 -10.57
CA ALA A 179 14.67 -15.30 -10.46
C ALA A 179 15.00 -16.30 -11.57
N ALA A 180 14.05 -17.15 -11.97
CA ALA A 180 14.23 -18.07 -13.10
C ALA A 180 14.39 -17.32 -14.43
N LEU A 181 13.63 -16.23 -14.63
CA LEU A 181 13.77 -15.34 -15.79
C LEU A 181 15.15 -14.67 -15.80
N GLN A 182 15.59 -14.11 -14.66
CA GLN A 182 16.90 -13.45 -14.55
C GLN A 182 18.06 -14.40 -14.89
N ARG A 183 17.94 -15.68 -14.54
CA ARG A 183 18.95 -16.70 -14.90
C ARG A 183 19.06 -16.94 -16.39
N ARG A 184 17.95 -16.83 -17.12
CA ARG A 184 17.90 -17.09 -18.57
C ARG A 184 18.30 -15.87 -19.37
N TRP A 185 18.03 -14.68 -18.85
CA TRP A 185 18.26 -13.44 -19.57
C TRP A 185 18.76 -12.33 -18.63
N ALA A 186 19.99 -11.87 -18.85
CA ALA A 186 20.60 -10.82 -18.04
C ALA A 186 19.81 -9.49 -18.10
N ALA A 187 19.18 -9.20 -19.24
CA ALA A 187 18.34 -8.02 -19.44
C ALA A 187 16.87 -8.23 -19.04
N ALA A 188 16.55 -9.24 -18.23
CA ALA A 188 15.20 -9.46 -17.70
C ALA A 188 14.50 -8.22 -17.08
N PRO A 189 15.19 -7.24 -16.44
CA PRO A 189 14.55 -6.01 -15.98
C PRO A 189 13.92 -5.16 -17.09
N VAL A 190 14.38 -5.30 -18.35
CA VAL A 190 13.88 -4.54 -19.50
C VAL A 190 12.44 -4.94 -19.85
N LEU A 191 12.05 -6.20 -19.65
CA LEU A 191 10.71 -6.67 -20.01
C LEU A 191 9.57 -5.93 -19.27
N PRO A 192 9.52 -5.91 -17.92
CA PRO A 192 8.51 -5.14 -17.22
C PRO A 192 8.68 -3.64 -17.44
N ALA A 193 9.90 -3.14 -17.67
CA ALA A 193 10.14 -1.72 -17.96
C ALA A 193 9.49 -1.28 -19.29
N VAL A 194 9.66 -2.06 -20.36
CA VAL A 194 9.01 -1.81 -21.65
C VAL A 194 7.49 -1.93 -21.52
N ALA A 195 7.00 -2.93 -20.76
CA ALA A 195 5.57 -3.07 -20.50
C ALA A 195 4.98 -1.84 -19.80
N VAL A 196 5.70 -1.24 -18.84
CA VAL A 196 5.28 0.02 -18.19
C VAL A 196 5.17 1.14 -19.21
N VAL A 197 6.19 1.35 -20.04
CA VAL A 197 6.19 2.42 -21.05
C VAL A 197 5.04 2.26 -22.04
N LEU A 198 4.77 1.02 -22.49
CA LEU A 198 3.65 0.73 -23.38
C LEU A 198 2.29 0.99 -22.73
N VAL A 199 2.08 0.49 -21.50
CA VAL A 199 0.85 0.71 -20.74
C VAL A 199 0.65 2.19 -20.45
N ASP A 200 1.71 2.91 -20.13
CA ASP A 200 1.70 4.34 -19.83
C ASP A 200 1.35 5.17 -21.07
N ALA A 201 2.00 4.90 -22.21
CA ALA A 201 1.69 5.54 -23.49
C ALA A 201 0.22 5.31 -23.90
N LEU A 202 -0.31 4.09 -23.72
CA LEU A 202 -1.72 3.79 -23.96
C LEU A 202 -2.64 4.48 -22.96
N SER A 203 -2.26 4.57 -21.69
CA SER A 203 -3.06 5.22 -20.65
C SER A 203 -3.19 6.73 -20.90
N LEU A 204 -2.14 7.37 -21.42
CA LEU A 204 -2.15 8.79 -21.81
C LEU A 204 -3.11 9.11 -22.96
N THR A 205 -3.51 8.11 -23.77
CA THR A 205 -4.52 8.33 -24.83
C THR A 205 -5.95 8.49 -24.29
N GLY A 206 -6.19 8.17 -23.01
CA GLY A 206 -7.52 8.22 -22.40
C GLY A 206 -8.49 7.12 -22.84
N LEU A 207 -8.14 6.29 -23.84
CA LEU A 207 -9.03 5.28 -24.41
C LEU A 207 -9.25 4.06 -23.49
N VAL A 208 -8.26 3.71 -22.66
CA VAL A 208 -8.33 2.57 -21.75
C VAL A 208 -7.77 2.94 -20.37
N PRO A 209 -8.46 3.78 -19.58
CA PRO A 209 -7.97 4.25 -18.27
C PRO A 209 -7.68 3.10 -17.31
N VAL A 210 -8.40 1.97 -17.47
CA VAL A 210 -8.23 0.78 -16.63
C VAL A 210 -6.88 0.10 -16.83
N LEU A 211 -6.24 0.28 -17.99
CA LEU A 211 -4.96 -0.38 -18.31
C LEU A 211 -3.82 0.12 -17.42
N GLY A 212 -3.84 1.40 -17.05
CA GLY A 212 -2.83 2.02 -16.18
C GLY A 212 -2.66 1.29 -14.84
N TRP A 213 -3.73 0.68 -14.31
CA TRP A 213 -3.68 -0.09 -13.07
C TRP A 213 -2.66 -1.24 -13.09
N ALA A 214 -2.40 -1.82 -14.27
CA ALA A 214 -1.38 -2.86 -14.42
C ALA A 214 0.01 -2.37 -13.99
N ASN A 215 0.29 -1.08 -14.11
CA ASN A 215 1.57 -0.51 -13.74
C ASN A 215 1.88 -0.54 -12.24
N TYR A 216 0.89 -0.74 -11.35
CA TYR A 216 1.21 -1.05 -9.94
C TYR A 216 2.03 -2.34 -9.84
N LEU A 217 1.71 -3.37 -10.61
CA LEU A 217 2.49 -4.59 -10.61
C LEU A 217 3.73 -4.47 -11.51
N LEU A 218 3.59 -3.89 -12.70
CA LEU A 218 4.67 -3.81 -13.69
C LEU A 218 5.77 -2.83 -13.27
N GLY A 219 5.42 -1.62 -12.82
CA GLY A 219 6.36 -0.58 -12.39
C GLY A 219 7.18 -1.03 -11.20
N TRP A 220 6.50 -1.41 -10.11
CA TRP A 220 7.19 -1.94 -8.93
C TRP A 220 7.88 -3.28 -9.21
N GLY A 221 7.33 -4.10 -10.10
CA GLY A 221 7.94 -5.33 -10.58
C GLY A 221 9.24 -5.11 -11.36
N ALA A 222 9.34 -4.05 -12.16
CA ALA A 222 10.57 -3.68 -12.86
C ALA A 222 11.69 -3.31 -11.87
N VAL A 223 11.37 -2.50 -10.87
CA VAL A 223 12.32 -2.14 -9.81
C VAL A 223 12.71 -3.34 -8.95
N PHE A 224 11.76 -4.22 -8.66
CA PHE A 224 12.01 -5.49 -7.98
C PHE A 224 12.94 -6.39 -8.81
N GLN A 225 12.74 -6.47 -10.12
CA GLN A 225 13.58 -7.22 -11.04
C GLN A 225 15.00 -6.63 -11.14
N LEU A 226 15.17 -5.30 -11.08
CA LEU A 226 16.49 -4.66 -10.94
C LEU A 226 17.22 -5.14 -9.67
N GLY A 227 16.50 -5.32 -8.56
CA GLY A 227 17.05 -5.87 -7.33
C GLY A 227 17.53 -7.32 -7.47
N ILE A 228 16.78 -8.15 -8.22
CA ILE A 228 17.18 -9.51 -8.55
C ILE A 228 18.42 -9.50 -9.48
N ALA A 229 18.45 -8.62 -10.47
CA ALA A 229 19.59 -8.46 -11.37
C ALA A 229 20.86 -8.01 -10.63
N TRP A 230 20.72 -7.15 -9.62
CA TRP A 230 21.81 -6.78 -8.71
C TRP A 230 22.34 -7.99 -7.95
N HIS A 231 21.47 -8.81 -7.34
CA HIS A 231 21.88 -10.05 -6.66
C HIS A 231 22.56 -11.04 -7.63
N ALA A 232 22.10 -11.10 -8.88
CA ALA A 232 22.66 -11.95 -9.93
C ALA A 232 24.03 -11.49 -10.47
N GLY A 233 24.55 -10.35 -9.99
CA GLY A 233 25.86 -9.82 -10.41
C GLY A 233 25.85 -9.12 -11.77
N VAL A 234 24.69 -8.70 -12.30
CA VAL A 234 24.60 -7.99 -13.59
C VAL A 234 25.29 -6.63 -13.54
N PHE A 235 25.16 -5.94 -12.40
CA PHE A 235 25.73 -4.63 -12.15
C PHE A 235 27.13 -4.76 -11.54
N SER A 236 28.14 -4.58 -12.38
CA SER A 236 29.56 -4.54 -11.99
C SER A 236 30.27 -3.38 -12.67
N GLY A 237 31.38 -2.91 -12.08
CA GLY A 237 32.15 -1.79 -12.59
C GLY A 237 31.30 -0.52 -12.75
N ARG A 238 31.35 0.10 -13.94
CA ARG A 238 30.64 1.36 -14.25
C ARG A 238 29.17 1.18 -14.65
N ARG A 239 28.69 -0.05 -14.89
CA ARG A 239 27.32 -0.32 -15.36
C ARG A 239 26.21 0.34 -14.51
N PRO A 240 26.24 0.28 -13.16
CA PRO A 240 25.20 0.94 -12.37
C PRO A 240 25.23 2.47 -12.48
N LEU A 241 26.40 3.08 -12.69
CA LEU A 241 26.50 4.53 -12.96
C LEU A 241 25.98 4.89 -14.35
N VAL A 242 26.23 4.04 -15.36
CA VAL A 242 25.66 4.23 -16.70
C VAL A 242 24.13 4.14 -16.67
N LEU A 243 23.57 3.19 -15.91
CA LEU A 243 22.12 3.11 -15.67
C LEU A 243 21.62 4.41 -15.02
N ALA A 244 22.29 4.90 -13.97
CA ALA A 244 21.87 6.12 -13.29
C ALA A 244 21.92 7.35 -14.21
N GLY A 245 23.02 7.54 -14.95
CA GLY A 245 23.18 8.68 -15.85
C GLY A 245 22.20 8.64 -17.03
N GLY A 246 22.04 7.47 -17.66
CA GLY A 246 21.08 7.29 -18.75
C GLY A 246 19.64 7.49 -18.30
N ALA A 247 19.25 6.92 -17.15
CA ALA A 247 17.91 7.10 -16.60
C ALA A 247 17.64 8.55 -16.15
N LEU A 248 18.66 9.27 -15.68
CA LEU A 248 18.53 10.69 -15.35
C LEU A 248 18.28 11.54 -16.58
N GLY A 249 18.98 11.25 -17.70
CA GLY A 249 18.71 11.91 -18.98
C GLY A 249 17.29 11.66 -19.47
N VAL A 250 16.82 10.40 -19.41
CA VAL A 250 15.42 10.06 -19.76
C VAL A 250 14.44 10.77 -18.84
N LEU A 251 14.65 10.77 -17.52
CA LEU A 251 13.79 11.45 -16.56
C LEU A 251 13.73 12.95 -16.84
N ALA A 252 14.87 13.59 -17.12
CA ALA A 252 14.93 15.01 -17.45
C ALA A 252 14.09 15.31 -18.70
N VAL A 253 14.22 14.51 -19.76
CA VAL A 253 13.41 14.64 -20.98
C VAL A 253 11.91 14.48 -20.70
N LEU A 254 11.52 13.43 -19.97
CA LEU A 254 10.11 13.15 -19.64
C LEU A 254 9.46 14.27 -18.80
N VAL A 255 10.22 14.89 -17.90
CA VAL A 255 9.73 15.98 -17.04
C VAL A 255 9.76 17.32 -17.77
N TRP A 256 10.80 17.62 -18.56
CA TRP A 256 10.95 18.91 -19.23
C TRP A 256 10.10 19.05 -20.49
N LEU A 257 10.01 17.99 -21.31
CA LEU A 257 9.15 18.01 -22.51
C LEU A 257 7.70 17.65 -22.19
N GLY A 258 7.41 17.24 -20.95
CA GLY A 258 6.10 16.75 -20.53
C GLY A 258 5.78 15.35 -21.09
N PRO A 259 4.59 14.80 -20.76
CA PRO A 259 3.53 15.38 -19.94
C PRO A 259 3.71 15.16 -18.42
N TYR A 260 4.87 14.69 -17.96
CA TYR A 260 5.05 14.23 -16.58
C TYR A 260 5.42 15.37 -15.63
N PRO A 261 4.76 15.50 -14.46
CA PRO A 261 5.12 16.53 -13.50
C PRO A 261 6.46 16.24 -12.81
N VAL A 262 7.06 17.27 -12.22
CA VAL A 262 8.25 17.17 -11.38
C VAL A 262 7.99 16.32 -10.13
N SER A 263 6.76 16.34 -9.60
CA SER A 263 6.40 15.62 -8.38
C SER A 263 6.43 14.11 -8.62
N MET A 264 7.26 13.40 -7.86
CA MET A 264 7.32 11.93 -7.92
C MET A 264 6.23 11.27 -7.07
N VAL A 265 5.37 12.05 -6.43
CA VAL A 265 4.17 11.62 -5.68
C VAL A 265 2.96 12.36 -6.26
N GLY A 266 1.75 11.80 -6.16
CA GLY A 266 0.56 12.47 -6.68
C GLY A 266 0.24 13.76 -5.92
N VAL A 267 0.00 14.84 -6.66
CA VAL A 267 -0.53 16.10 -6.14
C VAL A 267 -1.98 16.26 -6.63
N PRO A 268 -2.94 16.66 -5.79
CA PRO A 268 -4.30 16.97 -6.21
C PRO A 268 -4.32 18.02 -7.34
N GLY A 269 -5.24 17.90 -8.29
CA GLY A 269 -5.34 18.80 -9.45
C GLY A 269 -4.35 18.53 -10.60
N GLU A 270 -3.35 17.67 -10.45
CA GLU A 270 -2.47 17.30 -11.58
C GLU A 270 -3.13 16.25 -12.49
N ALA A 271 -3.13 16.51 -13.81
CA ALA A 271 -3.69 15.61 -14.82
C ALA A 271 -2.95 14.26 -14.89
N VAL A 272 -1.62 14.28 -14.72
CA VAL A 272 -0.76 13.10 -14.70
C VAL A 272 -0.15 12.97 -13.30
N ARG A 273 -0.16 11.76 -12.73
CA ARG A 273 0.42 11.49 -11.40
C ARG A 273 1.43 10.37 -11.47
N ASN A 274 2.68 10.66 -11.11
CA ASN A 274 3.79 9.72 -11.33
C ASN A 274 3.72 8.39 -10.57
N THR A 275 3.05 8.36 -9.42
CA THR A 275 3.00 7.17 -8.55
C THR A 275 1.69 6.39 -8.62
N SER A 276 0.66 6.94 -9.26
CA SER A 276 -0.66 6.32 -9.26
C SER A 276 -1.39 6.45 -10.59
N PRO A 277 -1.16 5.48 -11.48
CA PRO A 277 -0.23 4.34 -11.31
C PRO A 277 1.25 4.74 -11.56
N PRO A 278 2.24 3.92 -11.14
CA PRO A 278 3.65 4.13 -11.50
C PRO A 278 3.82 4.30 -13.02
N ASN A 279 4.47 5.37 -13.46
CA ASN A 279 4.61 5.65 -14.89
C ASN A 279 6.07 5.65 -15.35
N ALA A 280 6.32 5.99 -16.61
CA ALA A 280 7.65 6.00 -17.21
C ALA A 280 8.60 6.95 -16.48
N ALA A 281 8.11 8.12 -16.03
CA ALA A 281 8.91 9.06 -15.24
C ALA A 281 9.31 8.47 -13.89
N LEU A 282 8.37 7.85 -13.14
CA LEU A 282 8.72 7.20 -11.87
C LEU A 282 9.68 6.01 -12.09
N LEU A 283 9.53 5.27 -13.17
CA LEU A 283 10.43 4.16 -13.51
C LEU A 283 11.85 4.66 -13.82
N ALA A 284 11.99 5.76 -14.56
CA ALA A 284 13.28 6.40 -14.81
C ALA A 284 13.90 6.88 -13.49
N PHE A 285 13.13 7.56 -12.65
CA PHE A 285 13.55 7.97 -11.29
C PHE A 285 14.01 6.78 -10.43
N ALA A 286 13.26 5.68 -10.46
CA ALA A 286 13.62 4.44 -9.77
C ALA A 286 14.93 3.84 -10.28
N ALA A 287 15.19 3.90 -11.58
CA ALA A 287 16.43 3.43 -12.18
C ALA A 287 17.63 4.31 -11.81
N VAL A 288 17.44 5.64 -11.68
CA VAL A 288 18.43 6.56 -11.11
C VAL A 288 18.79 6.14 -9.69
N GLN A 289 17.79 6.02 -8.81
CA GLN A 289 18.01 5.59 -7.42
C GLN A 289 18.70 4.23 -7.35
N ALA A 290 18.28 3.26 -8.16
CA ALA A 290 18.88 1.93 -8.20
C ALA A 290 20.36 1.98 -8.61
N GLY A 291 20.70 2.71 -9.69
CA GLY A 291 22.07 2.83 -10.15
C GLY A 291 22.99 3.50 -9.12
N LEU A 292 22.52 4.57 -8.45
CA LEU A 292 23.27 5.24 -7.39
C LEU A 292 23.50 4.32 -6.17
N LEU A 293 22.45 3.66 -5.69
CA LEU A 293 22.52 2.77 -4.53
C LEU A 293 23.41 1.55 -4.78
N VAL A 294 23.28 0.91 -5.94
CA VAL A 294 24.11 -0.23 -6.31
C VAL A 294 25.59 0.17 -6.43
N SER A 295 25.87 1.36 -6.96
CA SER A 295 27.24 1.91 -7.06
C SER A 295 27.83 2.22 -5.68
N ALA A 296 27.02 2.72 -4.75
CA ALA A 296 27.45 3.06 -3.40
C ALA A 296 27.60 1.84 -2.47
N ALA A 297 26.97 0.71 -2.79
CA ALA A 297 26.89 -0.45 -1.90
C ALA A 297 28.25 -0.96 -1.38
N PRO A 298 29.31 -1.11 -2.19
CA PRO A 298 30.61 -1.57 -1.69
C PRO A 298 31.20 -0.63 -0.63
N ALA A 299 31.11 0.68 -0.86
CA ALA A 299 31.62 1.71 0.04
C ALA A 299 30.80 1.80 1.34
N VAL A 300 29.50 1.57 1.26
CA VAL A 300 28.58 1.51 2.41
C VAL A 300 28.86 0.26 3.25
N THR A 301 29.00 -0.89 2.61
CA THR A 301 29.26 -2.17 3.29
C THR A 301 30.62 -2.20 4.00
N ALA A 302 31.64 -1.58 3.41
CA ALA A 302 32.93 -1.41 4.08
C ALA A 302 32.82 -0.67 5.43
N ARG A 303 31.87 0.26 5.57
CA ARG A 303 31.72 1.12 6.76
C ARG A 303 30.82 0.55 7.87
N ILE A 304 29.89 -0.37 7.56
CA ILE A 304 28.75 -0.68 8.45
C ILE A 304 28.87 -2.03 9.20
N ARG A 305 29.97 -2.76 9.01
CA ARG A 305 30.13 -4.22 9.20
C ARG A 305 29.58 -4.91 10.48
N ARG A 306 29.03 -4.23 11.51
CA ARG A 306 28.42 -4.86 12.71
C ARG A 306 27.16 -4.22 13.35
N ARG A 307 26.51 -3.17 12.81
CA ARG A 307 25.40 -2.47 13.54
C ARG A 307 23.98 -2.55 12.93
N SER A 308 23.80 -2.98 11.69
CA SER A 308 22.50 -2.85 10.97
C SER A 308 21.46 -3.96 11.22
N ALA A 309 21.86 -5.14 11.71
CA ALA A 309 20.94 -6.27 11.82
C ALA A 309 19.78 -6.06 12.83
N ARG A 310 20.03 -5.35 13.94
CA ARG A 310 18.99 -5.04 14.94
C ARG A 310 18.00 -3.99 14.45
N ALA A 311 18.48 -2.95 13.76
CA ALA A 311 17.62 -1.89 13.22
C ALA A 311 16.65 -2.45 12.17
N ASN A 312 17.11 -3.39 11.33
CA ASN A 312 16.27 -4.03 10.32
C ASN A 312 15.10 -4.84 10.91
N ALA A 313 15.22 -5.36 12.14
CA ALA A 313 14.15 -6.14 12.77
C ALA A 313 12.90 -5.31 13.11
N SER A 314 13.07 -3.99 13.28
CA SER A 314 11.98 -3.06 13.63
C SER A 314 11.37 -2.35 12.43
N VAL A 315 11.97 -2.46 11.23
CA VAL A 315 11.55 -1.75 10.01
C VAL A 315 10.07 -1.93 9.72
N LEU A 316 9.56 -3.17 9.69
CA LEU A 316 8.15 -3.44 9.41
C LEU A 316 7.23 -2.86 10.50
N ALA A 317 7.67 -2.87 11.76
CA ALA A 317 6.87 -2.30 12.86
C ALA A 317 6.82 -0.77 12.77
N VAL A 318 7.97 -0.11 12.56
CA VAL A 318 8.02 1.34 12.34
C VAL A 318 7.14 1.71 11.15
N TYR A 319 7.25 0.96 10.05
CA TYR A 319 6.44 1.15 8.86
C TYR A 319 4.93 1.05 9.14
N LEU A 320 4.44 0.02 9.84
CA LEU A 320 3.01 -0.14 10.06
C LEU A 320 2.44 0.92 11.02
N TRP A 321 3.23 1.35 12.00
CA TRP A 321 2.72 2.15 13.12
C TRP A 321 2.93 3.66 12.98
N HIS A 322 3.68 4.14 11.98
CA HIS A 322 4.09 5.56 11.93
C HIS A 322 2.97 6.58 11.69
N MET A 323 1.85 6.20 11.10
CA MET A 323 0.70 7.11 10.96
C MET A 323 -0.13 7.20 12.25
N VAL A 324 0.01 6.25 13.18
CA VAL A 324 -0.74 6.25 14.46
C VAL A 324 -0.38 7.47 15.31
N PRO A 325 0.91 7.84 15.51
CA PRO A 325 1.28 9.08 16.17
C PRO A 325 0.60 10.32 15.58
N VAL A 326 0.52 10.43 14.25
CA VAL A 326 -0.09 11.60 13.58
C VAL A 326 -1.55 11.72 13.97
N VAL A 327 -2.30 10.63 13.87
CA VAL A 327 -3.74 10.63 14.21
C VAL A 327 -3.96 10.85 15.70
N VAL A 328 -3.20 10.21 16.59
CA VAL A 328 -3.33 10.40 18.03
C VAL A 328 -3.03 11.84 18.43
N VAL A 329 -1.92 12.41 17.94
CA VAL A 329 -1.51 13.77 18.26
C VAL A 329 -2.49 14.79 17.69
N ALA A 330 -2.98 14.60 16.45
CA ALA A 330 -3.96 15.48 15.85
C ALA A 330 -5.31 15.46 16.59
N LEU A 331 -5.82 14.27 16.94
CA LEU A 331 -7.09 14.11 17.66
C LEU A 331 -7.04 14.68 19.08
N VAL A 332 -5.89 14.63 19.74
CA VAL A 332 -5.72 15.15 21.11
C VAL A 332 -5.44 16.65 21.12
N GLY A 333 -4.68 17.17 20.14
CA GLY A 333 -4.19 18.54 20.19
C GLY A 333 -5.08 19.58 19.52
N TYR A 334 -5.68 19.27 18.35
CA TYR A 334 -6.42 20.28 17.58
C TYR A 334 -7.82 20.57 18.12
N PRO A 335 -8.67 19.57 18.48
CA PRO A 335 -10.02 19.85 19.00
C PRO A 335 -10.09 20.78 20.22
N PRO A 336 -9.22 20.63 21.24
CA PRO A 336 -9.19 21.57 22.37
C PRO A 336 -8.44 22.88 22.08
N GLY A 337 -7.90 23.08 20.87
CA GLY A 337 -7.15 24.29 20.52
C GLY A 337 -5.75 24.38 21.15
N LEU A 338 -5.14 23.25 21.51
CA LEU A 338 -3.80 23.22 22.12
C LEU A 338 -2.69 23.53 21.12
N PHE A 339 -2.92 23.29 19.83
CA PHE A 339 -1.95 23.50 18.78
C PHE A 339 -2.27 24.71 17.90
N PRO A 340 -1.26 25.53 17.55
CA PRO A 340 -1.45 26.59 16.58
C PRO A 340 -1.75 26.01 15.19
N GLN A 341 -2.54 26.72 14.40
CA GLN A 341 -2.87 26.38 13.01
C GLN A 341 -2.36 27.46 12.04
N PRO A 342 -1.03 27.71 11.98
CA PRO A 342 -0.48 28.71 11.08
C PRO A 342 -0.61 28.27 9.62
N HIS A 343 -0.77 29.24 8.71
CA HIS A 343 -0.82 28.96 7.27
C HIS A 343 0.40 28.17 6.79
N ALA A 344 0.16 27.15 5.96
CA ALA A 344 1.22 26.32 5.40
C ALA A 344 2.30 27.17 4.71
N GLY A 345 3.57 26.90 5.04
CA GLY A 345 4.72 27.61 4.49
C GLY A 345 5.11 28.91 5.19
N SER A 346 4.28 29.43 6.11
CA SER A 346 4.65 30.59 6.93
C SER A 346 5.82 30.27 7.89
N PRO A 347 6.59 31.29 8.36
CA PRO A 347 7.63 31.06 9.36
C PRO A 347 7.12 30.38 10.64
N GLY A 348 5.90 30.71 11.07
CA GLY A 348 5.24 30.07 12.22
C GLY A 348 4.94 28.58 11.97
N TRP A 349 4.54 28.21 10.76
CA TRP A 349 4.33 26.82 10.37
C TRP A 349 5.63 26.02 10.40
N TRP A 350 6.72 26.56 9.84
CA TRP A 350 8.04 25.91 9.89
C TRP A 350 8.58 25.79 11.31
N ALA A 351 8.42 26.81 12.14
CA ALA A 351 8.79 26.76 13.56
C ALA A 351 8.03 25.66 14.31
N PHE A 352 6.73 25.48 14.02
CA PHE A 352 5.91 24.44 14.65
C PHE A 352 6.22 23.02 14.17
N ARG A 353 6.80 22.83 12.98
CA ARG A 353 7.19 21.50 12.50
C ARG A 353 8.23 20.80 13.38
N VAL A 354 9.12 21.54 14.03
CA VAL A 354 10.12 20.96 14.94
C VAL A 354 9.47 20.30 16.17
N PRO A 355 8.68 21.01 17.01
CA PRO A 355 8.00 20.39 18.15
C PRO A 355 6.98 19.32 17.71
N TRP A 356 6.31 19.51 16.56
CA TRP A 356 5.45 18.49 15.96
C TRP A 356 6.20 17.17 15.71
N LEU A 357 7.34 17.21 15.00
CA LEU A 357 8.14 16.02 14.71
C LEU A 357 8.69 15.35 15.99
N LEU A 358 9.11 16.14 16.98
CA LEU A 358 9.59 15.62 18.26
C LEU A 358 8.48 14.91 19.03
N LEU A 359 7.27 15.50 19.09
CA LEU A 359 6.12 14.90 19.75
C LEU A 359 5.73 13.58 19.07
N LEU A 360 5.66 13.55 17.74
CA LEU A 360 5.39 12.32 16.99
C LEU A 360 6.46 11.24 17.25
N ALA A 361 7.73 11.62 17.34
CA ALA A 361 8.81 10.70 17.67
C ALA A 361 8.66 10.09 19.07
N VAL A 362 8.24 10.88 20.06
CA VAL A 362 7.98 10.40 21.43
C VAL A 362 6.80 9.43 21.45
N VAL A 363 5.68 9.78 20.83
CA VAL A 363 4.49 8.91 20.75
C VAL A 363 4.81 7.61 20.01
N MET A 364 5.57 7.70 18.92
CA MET A 364 6.06 6.54 18.19
C MET A 364 6.93 5.64 19.05
N ALA A 365 7.91 6.20 19.77
CA ALA A 365 8.80 5.44 20.63
C ALA A 365 8.02 4.71 21.76
N ALA A 366 7.05 5.39 22.37
CA ALA A 366 6.16 4.80 23.36
C ALA A 366 5.34 3.65 22.77
N GLY A 367 4.73 3.86 21.60
CA GLY A 367 3.98 2.81 20.89
C GLY A 367 4.83 1.59 20.54
N LEU A 368 6.06 1.81 20.06
CA LEU A 368 7.00 0.71 19.75
C LEU A 368 7.46 -0.04 21.00
N ALA A 369 7.65 0.65 22.13
CA ALA A 369 7.98 0.04 23.41
C ALA A 369 6.82 -0.85 23.93
N LEU A 370 5.58 -0.35 23.86
CA LEU A 370 4.37 -1.12 24.18
C LEU A 370 4.24 -2.36 23.30
N LEU A 371 4.48 -2.23 21.99
CA LEU A 371 4.48 -3.38 21.07
C LEU A 371 5.60 -4.38 21.36
N ALA A 372 6.78 -3.90 21.75
CA ALA A 372 7.86 -4.78 22.17
C ALA A 372 7.51 -5.54 23.44
N ALA A 373 6.83 -4.92 24.41
CA ALA A 373 6.31 -5.57 25.60
C ALA A 373 5.22 -6.60 25.25
N ALA A 374 4.24 -6.21 24.43
CA ALA A 374 3.15 -7.09 23.99
C ALA A 374 3.64 -8.31 23.18
N ARG A 375 4.69 -8.15 22.37
CA ARG A 375 5.32 -9.26 21.62
C ARG A 375 5.93 -10.32 22.53
N ARG A 376 6.45 -9.97 23.71
CA ARG A 376 6.95 -10.96 24.68
C ARG A 376 5.82 -11.89 25.15
N VAL A 377 4.58 -11.40 25.13
CA VAL A 377 3.37 -12.14 25.54
C VAL A 377 2.74 -12.91 24.35
N THR A 378 2.81 -12.35 23.14
CA THR A 378 2.08 -12.84 21.94
C THR A 378 2.91 -13.61 20.91
N ALA A 379 4.19 -13.90 21.19
CA ALA A 379 5.12 -14.57 20.26
C ALA A 379 4.72 -15.99 19.76
N ARG A 380 3.56 -16.52 20.19
CA ARG A 380 3.12 -17.91 19.92
C ARG A 380 1.89 -18.04 19.01
N TRP A 381 1.44 -16.95 18.40
CA TRP A 381 0.14 -16.90 17.71
C TRP A 381 0.31 -17.16 16.21
N TRP A 382 0.68 -18.39 15.84
CA TRP A 382 0.49 -18.84 14.47
C TRP A 382 0.18 -20.35 14.42
N PRO A 383 -1.09 -20.75 14.24
CA PRO A 383 -1.45 -22.15 14.10
C PRO A 383 -1.06 -22.65 12.70
N VAL A 384 -0.02 -23.46 12.60
CA VAL A 384 0.27 -24.20 11.37
C VAL A 384 -0.57 -25.47 11.37
N VAL A 385 -1.66 -25.48 10.59
CA VAL A 385 -2.48 -26.69 10.39
C VAL A 385 -1.94 -27.48 9.21
N GLY A 386 -1.67 -28.77 9.41
CA GLY A 386 -0.99 -29.65 8.46
C GLY A 386 -1.89 -30.23 7.35
N VAL A 387 -1.74 -29.83 6.08
CA VAL A 387 -2.45 -30.35 4.89
C VAL A 387 -1.46 -30.76 3.78
N ARG A 388 -1.47 -32.03 3.39
CA ARG A 388 -0.39 -32.64 2.56
C ARG A 388 -0.57 -32.51 1.03
N ARG A 389 -1.80 -32.40 0.51
CA ARG A 389 -2.07 -32.44 -0.95
C ARG A 389 -2.46 -31.10 -1.60
N TRP A 390 -2.83 -30.09 -0.80
CA TRP A 390 -3.37 -28.82 -1.31
C TRP A 390 -2.62 -27.56 -0.85
N ALA A 391 -1.50 -27.72 -0.15
CA ALA A 391 -0.82 -26.58 0.49
C ALA A 391 -0.33 -25.51 -0.48
N GLY A 392 0.04 -25.87 -1.71
CA GLY A 392 0.44 -24.91 -2.75
C GLY A 392 -0.74 -24.03 -3.20
N PRO A 393 -1.79 -24.61 -3.81
CA PRO A 393 -2.98 -23.86 -4.22
C PRO A 393 -3.65 -23.09 -3.07
N VAL A 394 -3.78 -23.69 -1.89
CA VAL A 394 -4.34 -23.03 -0.70
C VAL A 394 -3.51 -21.80 -0.30
N LEU A 395 -2.19 -21.89 -0.37
CA LEU A 395 -1.30 -20.76 -0.10
C LEU A 395 -1.47 -19.64 -1.13
N LEU A 396 -1.62 -19.96 -2.42
CA LEU A 396 -1.87 -18.97 -3.47
C LEU A 396 -3.19 -18.23 -3.24
N VAL A 397 -4.27 -18.98 -2.99
CA VAL A 397 -5.58 -18.40 -2.68
C VAL A 397 -5.50 -17.56 -1.40
N GLY A 398 -4.84 -18.05 -0.36
CA GLY A 398 -4.65 -17.32 0.90
C GLY A 398 -3.91 -16.00 0.70
N VAL A 399 -2.82 -15.99 -0.07
CA VAL A 399 -2.09 -14.76 -0.42
C VAL A 399 -2.96 -13.80 -1.22
N GLY A 400 -3.68 -14.29 -2.22
CA GLY A 400 -4.57 -13.47 -3.03
C GLY A 400 -5.68 -12.82 -2.20
N VAL A 401 -6.34 -13.61 -1.35
CA VAL A 401 -7.40 -13.13 -0.44
C VAL A 401 -6.84 -12.12 0.57
N MET A 402 -5.68 -12.40 1.17
CA MET A 402 -5.04 -11.49 2.12
C MET A 402 -4.62 -10.17 1.45
N ALA A 403 -4.01 -10.24 0.25
CA ALA A 403 -3.63 -9.06 -0.52
C ALA A 403 -4.85 -8.23 -0.91
N PHE A 404 -5.94 -8.87 -1.34
CA PHE A 404 -7.18 -8.18 -1.69
C PHE A 404 -7.83 -7.51 -0.47
N ALA A 405 -7.87 -8.19 0.69
CA ALA A 405 -8.40 -7.58 1.91
C ALA A 405 -7.55 -6.39 2.40
N LEU A 406 -6.22 -6.48 2.32
CA LEU A 406 -5.32 -5.37 2.63
C LEU A 406 -5.51 -4.18 1.68
N PHE A 407 -5.69 -4.45 0.39
CA PHE A 407 -6.06 -3.43 -0.59
C PHE A 407 -7.37 -2.75 -0.20
N ARG A 408 -8.40 -3.52 0.15
CA ARG A 408 -9.70 -2.99 0.62
C ARG A 408 -9.55 -2.10 1.86
N PHE A 409 -8.72 -2.48 2.83
CA PHE A 409 -8.41 -1.62 3.98
C PHE A 409 -7.71 -0.33 3.58
N ALA A 410 -6.70 -0.40 2.72
CA ALA A 410 -5.98 0.79 2.25
C ALA A 410 -6.91 1.78 1.52
N VAL A 411 -7.88 1.25 0.76
CA VAL A 411 -8.85 2.03 0.00
C VAL A 411 -9.93 2.64 0.88
N HIS A 412 -10.54 1.84 1.76
CA HIS A 412 -11.75 2.20 2.48
C HIS A 412 -11.53 2.62 3.93
N GLY A 413 -10.36 2.32 4.51
CA GLY A 413 -10.06 2.52 5.92
C GLY A 413 -10.54 1.36 6.81
N PHE A 414 -10.23 1.48 8.11
CA PHE A 414 -10.68 0.53 9.13
C PHE A 414 -12.08 0.82 9.68
N ALA A 415 -12.71 1.94 9.30
CA ALA A 415 -14.06 2.30 9.69
C ALA A 415 -14.80 3.05 8.55
N PRO A 416 -15.02 2.41 7.38
CA PRO A 416 -15.73 3.04 6.29
C PRO A 416 -17.11 3.53 6.76
N ASP A 417 -17.44 4.78 6.42
CA ASP A 417 -18.67 5.45 6.84
C ASP A 417 -18.88 5.47 8.37
N GLY A 418 -17.79 5.39 9.14
CA GLY A 418 -17.79 5.35 10.61
C GLY A 418 -18.22 4.00 11.21
N ARG A 419 -18.25 2.92 10.40
CA ARG A 419 -18.76 1.60 10.82
C ARG A 419 -17.70 0.51 10.73
N PHE A 420 -17.85 -0.54 11.54
CA PHE A 420 -16.99 -1.71 11.49
C PHE A 420 -17.04 -2.43 10.13
N PRO A 421 -15.90 -2.64 9.45
CA PRO A 421 -15.84 -3.26 8.13
C PRO A 421 -15.85 -4.80 8.23
N ALA A 422 -16.94 -5.39 8.72
CA ALA A 422 -17.05 -6.83 9.01
C ALA A 422 -16.64 -7.71 7.83
N GLY A 423 -17.12 -7.39 6.61
CA GLY A 423 -16.78 -8.16 5.40
C GLY A 423 -15.28 -8.16 5.10
N THR A 424 -14.62 -7.01 5.16
CA THR A 424 -13.17 -6.89 4.92
C THR A 424 -12.36 -7.58 6.02
N ALA A 425 -12.79 -7.46 7.28
CA ALA A 425 -12.15 -8.11 8.42
C ALA A 425 -12.23 -9.65 8.32
N LEU A 426 -13.41 -10.20 8.01
CA LEU A 426 -13.59 -11.65 7.79
C LEU A 426 -12.75 -12.15 6.62
N LEU A 427 -12.71 -11.39 5.52
CA LEU A 427 -11.92 -11.74 4.34
C LEU A 427 -10.41 -11.76 4.67
N TYR A 428 -9.94 -10.78 5.44
CA TYR A 428 -8.56 -10.73 5.91
C TYR A 428 -8.22 -11.95 6.79
N LEU A 429 -9.06 -12.26 7.77
CA LEU A 429 -8.88 -13.42 8.65
C LEU A 429 -8.89 -14.75 7.87
N ALA A 430 -9.77 -14.88 6.87
CA ALA A 430 -9.79 -16.04 5.98
C ALA A 430 -8.47 -16.16 5.21
N GLY A 431 -7.97 -15.07 4.62
CA GLY A 431 -6.68 -15.04 3.93
C GLY A 431 -5.52 -15.44 4.83
N VAL A 432 -5.43 -14.85 6.02
CA VAL A 432 -4.43 -15.18 7.05
C VAL A 432 -4.52 -16.65 7.46
N GLY A 433 -5.73 -17.17 7.68
CA GLY A 433 -5.97 -18.58 8.00
C GLY A 433 -5.47 -19.51 6.90
N LEU A 434 -5.81 -19.24 5.63
CA LEU A 434 -5.35 -20.02 4.48
C LEU A 434 -3.82 -19.98 4.32
N VAL A 435 -3.19 -18.82 4.51
CA VAL A 435 -1.73 -18.70 4.55
C VAL A 435 -1.14 -19.51 5.71
N GLY A 436 -1.88 -19.69 6.81
CA GLY A 436 -1.48 -20.49 7.98
C GLY A 436 -1.50 -22.01 7.76
N ILE A 437 -2.34 -22.53 6.86
CA ILE A 437 -2.50 -23.97 6.56
C ILE A 437 -1.29 -24.49 5.77
N GLY A 438 -0.39 -25.27 6.38
CA GLY A 438 0.88 -25.72 5.79
C GLY A 438 1.00 -27.24 5.59
N SER A 439 1.99 -27.72 4.84
CA SER A 439 2.21 -29.17 4.67
C SER A 439 2.86 -29.78 5.91
N LEU A 440 2.35 -30.92 6.36
CA LEU A 440 3.10 -31.75 7.32
C LEU A 440 4.41 -32.20 6.64
N PRO A 441 5.56 -32.13 7.34
CA PRO A 441 6.79 -32.71 6.83
C PRO A 441 6.55 -34.18 6.49
N ALA A 442 7.06 -34.61 5.33
CA ALA A 442 6.96 -36.00 4.92
C ALA A 442 7.61 -36.89 6.00
N ARG A 443 6.87 -37.89 6.49
CA ARG A 443 7.43 -38.96 7.35
C ARG A 443 8.51 -39.67 6.53
N GLY A 444 9.78 -39.34 6.75
CA GLY A 444 10.91 -39.93 6.03
C GLY A 444 12.25 -39.20 6.15
N GLY A 445 12.30 -37.94 6.60
CA GLY A 445 13.57 -37.25 6.85
C GLY A 445 14.21 -37.68 8.18
N THR A 446 15.45 -38.16 8.14
CA THR A 446 16.26 -38.50 9.31
C THR A 446 16.32 -37.34 10.31
N ALA A 447 16.38 -37.66 11.61
CA ALA A 447 16.25 -36.75 12.74
C ALA A 447 17.20 -35.53 12.78
N ALA A 448 18.18 -35.46 11.87
CA ALA A 448 19.12 -34.35 11.72
C ALA A 448 18.57 -33.12 10.97
N GLU A 449 17.43 -33.21 10.27
CA GLU A 449 16.88 -32.11 9.46
C GLU A 449 15.65 -31.41 10.09
N ARG A 450 15.53 -31.39 11.42
CA ARG A 450 14.48 -30.61 12.08
C ARG A 450 14.89 -29.12 12.14
N PRO A 451 14.07 -28.18 11.63
CA PRO A 451 14.26 -26.77 11.96
C PRO A 451 14.05 -26.60 13.47
N LEU A 452 14.92 -25.83 14.11
CA LEU A 452 15.01 -25.51 15.55
C LEU A 452 13.75 -24.88 16.19
N VAL A 453 12.59 -24.91 15.52
CA VAL A 453 11.37 -24.18 15.91
C VAL A 453 10.48 -24.99 16.87
N THR A 454 10.76 -26.27 17.15
CA THR A 454 9.84 -27.12 17.94
C THR A 454 10.38 -27.76 19.20
N SER A 455 11.65 -27.57 19.59
CA SER A 455 12.23 -28.35 20.71
C SER A 455 12.00 -27.80 22.13
N ILE A 456 11.47 -26.59 22.33
CA ILE A 456 11.33 -26.04 23.71
C ILE A 456 9.96 -26.38 24.35
N GLY A 457 8.98 -26.87 23.59
CA GLY A 457 7.62 -27.13 24.10
C GLY A 457 7.22 -28.60 24.26
N ALA A 458 7.89 -29.53 23.56
CA ALA A 458 7.44 -30.92 23.47
C ALA A 458 7.72 -31.74 24.74
N GLU A 459 8.76 -31.39 25.50
CA GLU A 459 9.13 -32.08 26.75
C GLU A 459 8.11 -31.83 27.88
N ARG A 460 7.47 -30.64 27.89
CA ARG A 460 6.55 -30.23 28.97
C ARG A 460 5.10 -30.64 28.73
N LEU A 461 4.69 -30.81 27.47
CA LEU A 461 3.35 -31.26 27.09
C LEU A 461 3.17 -32.78 27.19
N ARG A 462 4.26 -33.57 27.23
CA ARG A 462 4.18 -35.02 27.50
C ARG A 462 3.83 -35.37 28.95
N ARG A 463 3.96 -34.42 29.89
CA ARG A 463 3.61 -34.63 31.31
C ARG A 463 2.17 -34.28 31.66
N LEU A 464 1.36 -33.80 30.71
CA LEU A 464 -0.02 -33.35 30.95
C LEU A 464 -1.07 -34.13 30.15
N ARG A 465 -0.70 -35.24 29.52
CA ARG A 465 -1.61 -36.05 28.68
C ARG A 465 -1.79 -37.49 29.20
N THR A 466 -1.81 -37.64 30.53
CA THR A 466 -2.22 -38.85 31.23
C THR A 466 -3.23 -38.49 32.32
N SER A 467 -4.41 -38.02 31.92
CA SER A 467 -5.66 -38.17 32.67
C SER A 467 -6.81 -37.54 31.88
N GLY A 468 -7.94 -38.23 31.82
CA GLY A 468 -9.23 -37.66 31.42
C GLY A 468 -9.67 -37.97 30.00
N GLY A 469 -10.24 -39.16 29.78
CA GLY A 469 -11.13 -39.42 28.65
C GLY A 469 -12.51 -38.85 28.93
N PHE A 470 -13.22 -38.41 27.88
CA PHE A 470 -14.67 -38.32 27.94
C PHE A 470 -15.31 -38.65 26.59
N VAL A 471 -16.48 -39.24 26.72
CA VAL A 471 -17.21 -40.12 25.80
C VAL A 471 -18.11 -39.31 24.87
N GLU A 472 -18.18 -39.75 23.62
CA GLU A 472 -19.06 -39.28 22.56
C GLU A 472 -20.46 -39.90 22.73
N ARG A 473 -21.53 -39.11 22.63
CA ARG A 473 -22.90 -39.62 22.55
C ARG A 473 -23.69 -38.87 21.48
N SER A 474 -24.16 -39.63 20.51
CA SER A 474 -25.11 -39.27 19.46
C SER A 474 -26.51 -39.01 20.02
N SER A 475 -27.26 -38.10 19.41
CA SER A 475 -28.72 -38.19 19.39
C SER A 475 -29.30 -37.76 18.05
N ASP A 476 -30.45 -38.35 17.79
CA ASP A 476 -31.04 -38.66 16.50
C ASP A 476 -31.94 -37.55 15.93
N ARG A 477 -32.33 -37.77 14.67
CA ARG A 477 -33.18 -36.95 13.80
C ARG A 477 -34.64 -36.89 14.27
N GLY A 478 -35.27 -35.74 14.01
CA GLY A 478 -36.72 -35.57 13.90
C GLY A 478 -37.07 -34.59 12.77
N LYS A 479 -37.80 -35.07 11.76
CA LYS A 479 -38.58 -34.34 10.74
C LYS A 479 -39.83 -33.74 11.41
N GLU A 480 -40.63 -32.78 10.93
CA GLU A 480 -40.90 -32.01 9.70
C GLU A 480 -41.76 -30.81 10.22
N ASN A 481 -41.71 -29.59 9.67
CA ASN A 481 -42.79 -29.10 8.79
C ASN A 481 -42.43 -27.74 8.19
N GLU A 482 -42.67 -27.65 6.88
CA GLU A 482 -42.64 -26.47 6.04
C GLU A 482 -43.61 -25.37 6.51
N VAL A 483 -43.13 -24.13 6.51
CA VAL A 483 -43.95 -22.98 6.15
C VAL A 483 -43.19 -22.24 5.05
N ALA A 484 -43.82 -22.17 3.88
CA ALA A 484 -43.29 -21.55 2.68
C ALA A 484 -42.85 -20.10 2.95
N SER A 485 -41.54 -19.85 2.91
CA SER A 485 -41.00 -18.51 2.73
C SER A 485 -40.39 -18.43 1.34
N LEU A 486 -40.90 -17.49 0.55
CA LEU A 486 -40.40 -17.12 -0.76
C LEU A 486 -38.99 -16.55 -0.59
N ILE A 487 -37.99 -17.43 -0.58
CA ILE A 487 -36.58 -17.06 -0.63
C ILE A 487 -36.36 -16.37 -1.98
N PRO A 488 -36.02 -15.06 -2.02
CA PRO A 488 -35.59 -14.43 -3.25
C PRO A 488 -34.31 -15.14 -3.67
N ARG A 489 -34.32 -15.73 -4.86
CA ARG A 489 -33.10 -16.20 -5.53
C ARG A 489 -32.14 -15.02 -5.59
N THR A 490 -31.17 -15.03 -4.68
CA THR A 490 -30.02 -14.13 -4.69
C THR A 490 -29.20 -14.53 -5.90
N LYS A 491 -29.51 -13.95 -7.06
CA LYS A 491 -28.50 -13.73 -8.08
C LYS A 491 -27.47 -12.83 -7.42
N VAL A 492 -26.41 -13.45 -6.87
CA VAL A 492 -25.17 -12.78 -6.55
C VAL A 492 -24.67 -12.21 -7.87
N LYS A 493 -25.11 -10.98 -8.19
CA LYS A 493 -24.47 -10.18 -9.20
C LYS A 493 -23.10 -9.85 -8.62
N LEU A 494 -22.07 -10.56 -9.10
CA LEU A 494 -20.70 -10.09 -8.97
C LEU A 494 -20.69 -8.63 -9.44
N PRO A 495 -20.18 -7.68 -8.64
CA PRO A 495 -20.16 -6.27 -9.05
C PRO A 495 -19.37 -6.15 -10.36
N ALA A 496 -19.77 -5.23 -11.23
CA ALA A 496 -19.05 -4.96 -12.47
C ALA A 496 -17.61 -4.57 -12.13
N VAL A 497 -16.65 -5.09 -12.89
CA VAL A 497 -15.21 -4.84 -12.70
C VAL A 497 -14.92 -3.33 -12.67
N SER A 498 -15.71 -2.50 -13.37
CA SER A 498 -15.63 -1.03 -13.36
C SER A 498 -15.80 -0.39 -11.97
N ASP A 499 -16.71 -0.88 -11.14
CA ASP A 499 -17.11 -0.22 -9.88
C ASP A 499 -16.05 -0.37 -8.76
N TRP A 500 -15.06 -1.24 -8.98
CA TRP A 500 -13.96 -1.52 -8.06
C TRP A 500 -12.87 -0.45 -8.13
N PHE A 501 -12.89 0.39 -9.16
CA PHE A 501 -11.76 1.23 -9.56
C PHE A 501 -12.01 2.75 -9.52
N ASP A 502 -13.16 3.20 -9.00
CA ASP A 502 -13.52 4.63 -8.80
C ASP A 502 -13.01 5.25 -7.47
N LEU A 503 -11.95 4.70 -6.87
CA LEU A 503 -11.45 5.17 -5.56
C LEU A 503 -10.13 5.90 -5.64
N ALA A 504 -9.78 6.54 -4.54
CA ALA A 504 -8.93 7.71 -4.46
C ALA A 504 -7.85 7.61 -3.36
N TRP A 505 -6.79 8.44 -3.41
CA TRP A 505 -5.35 8.18 -3.15
C TRP A 505 -5.04 7.01 -2.17
N PRO A 506 -4.27 5.97 -2.59
CA PRO A 506 -3.35 5.94 -3.72
C PRO A 506 -4.03 6.08 -5.08
N PHE A 507 -5.35 6.02 -5.15
CA PHE A 507 -6.09 5.81 -6.38
C PHE A 507 -6.71 7.04 -7.08
N GLY A 508 -6.53 8.28 -6.61
CA GLY A 508 -7.27 9.43 -7.20
C GLY A 508 -7.91 10.38 -6.20
N GLU A 509 -8.91 11.17 -6.58
CA GLU A 509 -9.54 12.16 -5.70
C GLU A 509 -10.79 11.63 -5.01
N ARG A 510 -10.87 11.73 -3.67
CA ARG A 510 -12.02 11.25 -2.88
C ARG A 510 -13.07 12.35 -2.82
N TYR A 511 -13.39 12.93 -3.97
CA TYR A 511 -14.42 13.94 -4.08
C TYR A 511 -15.70 13.24 -4.53
N PRO A 512 -16.59 12.83 -3.59
CA PRO A 512 -17.89 12.27 -3.95
C PRO A 512 -18.74 13.27 -4.75
N VAL A 513 -18.40 14.56 -4.65
CA VAL A 513 -19.00 15.67 -5.37
C VAL A 513 -18.20 15.93 -6.62
N ARG A 514 -18.77 15.68 -7.79
CA ARG A 514 -18.18 16.08 -9.06
C ARG A 514 -18.27 17.60 -9.18
N ILE A 515 -17.23 18.21 -9.72
CA ILE A 515 -17.22 19.64 -9.99
C ILE A 515 -16.81 19.90 -11.43
N GLU A 516 -17.29 21.01 -11.94
CA GLU A 516 -16.90 21.60 -13.21
C GLU A 516 -16.32 22.99 -12.92
N GLU A 517 -15.18 23.29 -13.52
CA GLU A 517 -14.47 24.56 -13.36
C GLU A 517 -14.42 25.26 -14.72
N THR A 518 -14.77 26.53 -14.76
CA THR A 518 -14.78 27.34 -15.98
C THR A 518 -14.18 28.70 -15.67
N ALA A 519 -13.18 29.10 -16.46
CA ALA A 519 -12.61 30.44 -16.44
C ALA A 519 -12.95 31.11 -17.77
N ALA A 520 -13.90 32.04 -17.75
CA ALA A 520 -14.35 32.77 -18.93
C ALA A 520 -14.87 34.16 -18.52
N ASP A 521 -14.72 35.14 -19.40
CA ASP A 521 -15.30 36.49 -19.23
C ASP A 521 -14.92 37.19 -17.90
N GLY A 522 -13.68 37.00 -17.43
CA GLY A 522 -13.19 37.56 -16.16
C GLY A 522 -13.84 36.94 -14.91
N LYS A 523 -14.47 35.77 -15.05
CA LYS A 523 -15.13 35.04 -13.97
C LYS A 523 -14.64 33.60 -13.89
N TYR A 524 -14.32 33.19 -12.68
CA TYR A 524 -14.01 31.82 -12.34
C TYR A 524 -15.24 31.19 -11.70
N THR A 525 -15.85 30.23 -12.38
CA THR A 525 -17.07 29.56 -11.94
C THR A 525 -16.79 28.11 -11.61
N VAL A 526 -17.24 27.68 -10.43
CA VAL A 526 -17.13 26.32 -9.92
C VAL A 526 -18.52 25.78 -9.66
N ARG A 527 -18.93 24.77 -10.42
CA ARG A 527 -20.23 24.09 -10.29
C ARG A 527 -20.02 22.76 -9.60
N ALA A 528 -20.81 22.45 -8.57
CA ALA A 528 -20.67 21.25 -7.74
C ALA A 528 -21.99 20.48 -7.64
N GLU A 529 -21.96 19.19 -7.95
CA GLU A 529 -23.13 18.29 -7.89
C GLU A 529 -23.46 17.88 -6.45
N LEU A 530 -24.42 18.57 -5.85
CA LEU A 530 -24.87 18.41 -4.47
C LEU A 530 -26.37 18.07 -4.35
N PRO A 531 -26.89 17.01 -5.02
CA PRO A 531 -28.32 16.73 -5.02
C PRO A 531 -28.83 16.27 -3.64
N GLY A 532 -29.88 16.95 -3.17
CA GLY A 532 -30.59 16.60 -1.93
C GLY A 532 -29.88 17.03 -0.65
N PHE A 533 -28.97 18.01 -0.74
CA PHE A 533 -28.43 18.74 0.42
C PHE A 533 -29.33 19.94 0.74
N ASP A 534 -29.47 20.21 2.03
CA ASP A 534 -30.02 21.47 2.53
C ASP A 534 -28.92 22.53 2.45
N PRO A 535 -29.06 23.58 1.62
CA PRO A 535 -28.02 24.58 1.44
C PRO A 535 -27.75 25.42 2.70
N GLU A 536 -28.75 25.64 3.57
CA GLU A 536 -28.60 26.49 4.76
C GLU A 536 -27.90 25.75 5.91
N LYS A 537 -28.20 24.46 6.08
CA LYS A 537 -27.69 23.65 7.19
C LYS A 537 -26.58 22.71 6.80
N GLY A 538 -26.61 22.26 5.55
CA GLY A 538 -25.74 21.22 5.04
C GLY A 538 -24.50 21.76 4.37
N VAL A 539 -24.59 22.88 3.62
CA VAL A 539 -23.54 23.36 2.69
C VAL A 539 -22.83 24.60 3.23
N HIS A 540 -21.49 24.57 3.21
CA HIS A 540 -20.63 25.67 3.59
C HIS A 540 -19.58 25.93 2.51
N VAL A 541 -19.46 27.19 2.10
CA VAL A 541 -18.47 27.65 1.13
C VAL A 541 -17.54 28.65 1.82
N SER A 542 -16.23 28.44 1.72
CA SER A 542 -15.22 29.37 2.24
C SER A 542 -14.15 29.64 1.19
N ALA A 543 -13.65 30.88 1.13
CA ALA A 543 -12.58 31.25 0.22
C ALA A 543 -11.50 32.04 0.97
N GLY A 544 -10.25 31.66 0.76
CA GLY A 544 -9.10 32.25 1.43
C GLY A 544 -7.78 31.63 1.00
N ALA A 545 -6.68 32.38 1.15
CA ALA A 545 -5.32 31.93 0.83
C ALA A 545 -5.15 31.35 -0.60
N GLY A 546 -5.83 31.94 -1.60
CA GLY A 546 -5.76 31.49 -2.99
C GLY A 546 -6.56 30.21 -3.28
N SER A 547 -7.49 29.83 -2.42
CA SER A 547 -8.31 28.63 -2.59
C SER A 547 -9.78 28.86 -2.24
N LEU A 548 -10.65 28.05 -2.86
CA LEU A 548 -12.09 27.97 -2.58
C LEU A 548 -12.41 26.57 -2.07
N THR A 549 -13.06 26.47 -0.92
CA THR A 549 -13.45 25.21 -0.28
C THR A 549 -14.97 25.11 -0.18
N ILE A 550 -15.52 24.00 -0.67
CA ILE A 550 -16.94 23.64 -0.61
C ILE A 550 -17.08 22.41 0.28
N SER A 551 -17.78 22.55 1.41
CA SER A 551 -18.08 21.45 2.33
C SER A 551 -19.58 21.22 2.40
N ALA A 552 -20.05 19.98 2.48
CA ALA A 552 -21.40 19.76 2.98
C ALA A 552 -21.59 18.41 3.68
N GLU A 553 -22.71 18.25 4.36
CA GLU A 553 -23.05 17.06 5.13
C GLU A 553 -24.47 16.59 4.89
N ARG A 554 -24.62 15.27 4.80
CA ARG A 554 -25.92 14.60 4.65
C ARG A 554 -26.04 13.48 5.66
N GLU A 555 -26.97 13.62 6.59
CA GLU A 555 -27.23 12.61 7.60
C GLU A 555 -27.99 11.40 7.02
N ALA A 556 -27.68 10.21 7.55
CA ALA A 556 -28.40 8.98 7.22
C ALA A 556 -29.59 8.81 8.18
N THR A 557 -30.81 8.69 7.64
CA THR A 557 -32.01 8.42 8.46
C THR A 557 -32.02 6.97 8.94
N SER A 558 -32.28 6.76 10.24
CA SER A 558 -32.23 5.45 10.91
C SER A 558 -33.40 4.52 10.56
N GLU A 559 -34.53 5.05 10.08
CA GLU A 559 -35.69 4.27 9.64
C GLU A 559 -35.65 4.02 8.13
N ARG A 560 -34.97 2.96 7.67
CA ARG A 560 -35.13 2.51 6.28
C ARG A 560 -35.33 1.00 6.16
N LYS A 561 -36.53 0.64 5.71
CA LYS A 561 -36.88 -0.70 5.21
C LYS A 561 -36.61 -0.77 3.70
N GLY A 562 -35.34 -0.85 3.28
CA GLY A 562 -34.99 -0.93 1.85
C GLY A 562 -33.50 -0.83 1.54
N ARG A 563 -33.13 -0.91 0.25
CA ARG A 563 -31.75 -0.74 -0.25
C ARG A 563 -31.53 0.71 -0.69
N SER A 564 -30.37 1.28 -0.36
CA SER A 564 -29.95 2.63 -0.76
C SER A 564 -28.59 2.58 -1.44
N GLU A 565 -28.45 3.30 -2.55
CA GLU A 565 -27.17 3.49 -3.26
C GLU A 565 -26.60 4.91 -3.07
N PHE A 566 -27.36 5.79 -2.40
CA PHE A 566 -26.87 7.11 -2.02
C PHE A 566 -25.79 7.03 -0.94
N ARG A 567 -24.77 7.88 -1.08
CA ARG A 567 -23.73 8.11 -0.08
C ARG A 567 -24.20 9.14 0.94
N TYR A 568 -24.00 8.84 2.21
CA TYR A 568 -24.31 9.69 3.36
C TYR A 568 -23.02 10.00 4.13
N GLY A 569 -22.97 11.14 4.81
CA GLY A 569 -21.79 11.63 5.52
C GLY A 569 -21.41 13.05 5.10
N SER A 570 -20.22 13.48 5.53
CA SER A 570 -19.64 14.78 5.18
C SER A 570 -18.70 14.69 3.99
N PHE A 571 -18.70 15.72 3.16
CA PHE A 571 -17.78 15.91 2.06
C PHE A 571 -17.13 17.28 2.16
N SER A 572 -15.94 17.40 1.58
CA SER A 572 -15.27 18.68 1.35
C SER A 572 -14.44 18.60 0.07
N ARG A 573 -14.44 19.68 -0.71
CA ARG A 573 -13.65 19.82 -1.93
C ARG A 573 -13.05 21.21 -1.96
N THR A 574 -11.74 21.28 -2.21
CA THR A 574 -11.00 22.54 -2.31
C THR A 574 -10.42 22.66 -3.70
N VAL A 575 -10.62 23.81 -4.34
CA VAL A 575 -10.05 24.16 -5.64
C VAL A 575 -9.15 25.39 -5.49
N SER A 576 -8.12 25.46 -6.34
CA SER A 576 -7.23 26.62 -6.37
C SER A 576 -7.91 27.73 -7.16
N LEU A 577 -7.84 28.96 -6.66
CA LEU A 577 -8.35 30.11 -7.38
C LEU A 577 -7.26 30.66 -8.31
N PRO A 578 -7.63 31.20 -9.48
CA PRO A 578 -6.67 31.87 -10.37
C PRO A 578 -6.02 33.08 -9.66
N GLU A 579 -4.80 33.43 -10.07
CA GLU A 579 -4.16 34.65 -9.61
C GLU A 579 -5.02 35.87 -10.00
N GLY A 580 -5.22 36.80 -9.05
CA GLY A 580 -6.12 37.94 -9.26
C GLY A 580 -7.58 37.69 -8.87
N ALA A 581 -7.92 36.51 -8.32
CA ALA A 581 -9.26 36.24 -7.82
C ALA A 581 -9.64 37.16 -6.64
N GLU A 582 -10.77 37.87 -6.80
CA GLU A 582 -11.33 38.76 -5.79
C GLU A 582 -12.24 37.99 -4.82
N THR A 583 -11.64 37.31 -3.83
CA THR A 583 -12.39 36.49 -2.86
C THR A 583 -13.46 37.26 -2.07
N ALA A 584 -13.33 38.58 -1.96
CA ALA A 584 -14.30 39.44 -1.29
C ALA A 584 -15.62 39.62 -2.09
N LYS A 585 -15.63 39.35 -3.40
CA LYS A 585 -16.79 39.50 -4.28
C LYS A 585 -17.39 38.16 -4.73
N ILE A 586 -17.18 37.11 -3.96
CA ILE A 586 -17.72 35.79 -4.26
C ILE A 586 -19.24 35.79 -4.17
N ALA A 587 -19.87 35.16 -5.17
CA ALA A 587 -21.29 34.85 -5.18
C ALA A 587 -21.49 33.34 -5.25
N ALA A 588 -22.50 32.82 -4.55
CA ALA A 588 -22.87 31.41 -4.61
C ALA A 588 -24.38 31.29 -4.81
N THR A 589 -24.79 30.39 -5.72
CA THR A 589 -26.19 30.05 -5.95
C THR A 589 -26.36 28.54 -5.87
N TYR A 590 -27.52 28.08 -5.40
CA TYR A 590 -27.83 26.66 -5.32
C TYR A 590 -29.19 26.41 -5.96
N ALA A 591 -29.19 25.66 -7.07
CA ALA A 591 -30.38 25.37 -7.84
C ALA A 591 -30.33 23.94 -8.37
N ASN A 592 -31.45 23.22 -8.29
CA ASN A 592 -31.59 21.86 -8.84
C ASN A 592 -30.53 20.85 -8.38
N GLY A 593 -30.03 21.02 -7.15
CA GLY A 593 -28.97 20.15 -6.61
C GLY A 593 -27.58 20.47 -7.15
N ILE A 594 -27.38 21.64 -7.77
CA ILE A 594 -26.07 22.14 -8.22
C ILE A 594 -25.76 23.40 -7.43
N LEU A 595 -24.60 23.42 -6.76
CA LEU A 595 -24.03 24.63 -6.17
C LEU A 595 -23.11 25.27 -7.20
N GLU A 596 -23.37 26.52 -7.56
CA GLU A 596 -22.55 27.31 -8.46
C GLU A 596 -21.91 28.46 -7.68
N VAL A 597 -20.59 28.45 -7.59
CA VAL A 597 -19.79 29.50 -6.95
C VAL A 597 -19.06 30.28 -8.03
N THR A 598 -19.25 31.60 -8.06
CA THR A 598 -18.60 32.49 -9.02
C THR A 598 -17.67 33.45 -8.28
N VAL A 599 -16.43 33.51 -8.77
CA VAL A 599 -15.35 34.36 -8.24
C VAL A 599 -14.87 35.27 -9.38
N PRO A 600 -15.05 36.60 -9.29
CA PRO A 600 -14.42 37.51 -10.24
C PRO A 600 -12.89 37.40 -10.17
N TYR A 601 -12.21 37.43 -11.32
CA TYR A 601 -10.75 37.48 -11.36
C TYR A 601 -10.27 38.40 -12.48
N GLU A 602 -9.14 39.08 -12.24
CA GLU A 602 -8.45 39.83 -13.30
C GLU A 602 -7.51 38.89 -14.05
N GLU A 603 -7.73 38.76 -15.36
CA GLU A 603 -6.85 38.01 -16.24
C GLU A 603 -5.55 38.80 -16.44
N ARG A 604 -4.46 38.34 -15.82
CA ARG A 604 -3.12 38.83 -16.17
C ARG A 604 -2.65 38.06 -17.40
N GLU A 605 -2.37 38.77 -18.49
CA GLU A 605 -1.81 38.19 -19.71
C GLU A 605 -0.61 37.30 -19.36
N THR A 606 -0.81 35.99 -19.47
CA THR A 606 0.29 35.04 -19.54
C THR A 606 0.82 35.12 -20.96
N GLY A 607 2.12 35.34 -21.10
CA GLY A 607 2.76 35.79 -22.34
C GLY A 607 2.29 35.07 -23.61
N GLU A 608 2.08 35.91 -24.64
CA GLU A 608 1.80 35.63 -26.04
C GLU A 608 1.96 34.16 -26.48
N GLN A 609 0.85 33.49 -26.81
CA GLN A 609 0.88 32.24 -27.55
C GLN A 609 1.41 32.51 -28.96
N VAL A 610 2.62 32.01 -29.26
CA VAL A 610 3.16 32.01 -30.62
C VAL A 610 2.52 30.87 -31.41
N GLU A 611 1.69 31.22 -32.38
CA GLU A 611 1.12 30.29 -33.34
C GLU A 611 2.23 29.77 -34.28
N VAL A 612 2.49 28.46 -34.29
CA VAL A 612 3.47 27.85 -35.19
C VAL A 612 2.75 27.29 -36.42
N PRO A 613 2.93 27.86 -37.63
CA PRO A 613 2.27 27.36 -38.82
C PRO A 613 2.85 26.00 -39.23
N ILE A 614 1.96 25.03 -39.46
CA ILE A 614 2.31 23.69 -39.97
C ILE A 614 2.33 23.74 -41.50
N THR A 615 3.51 23.73 -42.11
CA THR A 615 3.67 23.46 -43.56
C THR A 615 3.61 21.96 -43.83
N LYS A 616 2.75 21.58 -44.77
CA LYS A 616 2.63 20.21 -45.29
C LYS A 616 3.79 19.97 -46.26
N ASN A 617 4.63 18.96 -46.01
CA ASN A 617 5.55 18.40 -47.00
C ASN A 617 5.01 17.06 -47.50
#